data_AF-A0AAV9KFT9-F1
#
_entry.id   AF-A0AAV9KFT9-F1
#
_cell.length_a   1.000
_cell.length_b   1.000
_cell.length_c   1.000
_cell.angle_alpha   90.00
_cell.angle_beta   90.00
_cell.angle_gamma   90.00
#
_symmetry.space_group_name_H-M   'P 1'
#
loop_
_entity.id
_entity.type
_entity.pdbx_description
1 polymer ?
#
loop_
_entity_poly.entity_id
_entity_poly.type
_entity_poly.pdbx_seq_one_letter_code
_entity_poly.pdbx_strand_id
1 'polypeptide(L)'
;MTNAIASRSSSPTRLEGKFMGIFVCWILGLGSLVSWNSLLSIGDYYYALFPDYHPSRVLTLVYQPFALGTMAILAYNEAKVDTRKRNLAGYILFTLSTVALIVLDLATSGTGGIGNYIGICFIVGCFGVADAHVQGGMVGDLAFMCPEFMQSFFGGLAASGALTSGLRLITKAAFENSNNGFRKGVMLFLAVSAFFEFLCVLLYAFIFPKLPIVKHYRSKAAAEGSTTVAADLAAAGIGIQPMEKANNDAKQSERLTTKQLLLKNIDYELNLYLIYVLTLSIFPGFLYENTGTHQLGSWYPLVLIAMYNVWDLIGRYVPLIKKIELKSRKGLMIATLSRFLLIPCFYFTAKYGDQGWMIFLVSFLGITNGYLTVCVMTAAPKGYKGPEANALGNLLVLFLLAGIFSGVALDWLWIIGNGKF
;
A
#
# COMPACT_ATOMS: atom_id res chain seq x y z
N MET A 1 10.24 -53.49 30.54
CA MET A 1 9.05 -52.61 30.63
C MET A 1 9.50 -51.19 30.36
N THR A 2 9.21 -50.72 29.16
CA THR A 2 9.58 -49.42 28.60
C THR A 2 8.57 -48.36 29.06
N ASN A 3 9.02 -47.35 29.81
CA ASN A 3 8.21 -46.20 30.17
C ASN A 3 8.14 -45.23 28.99
N ALA A 4 7.03 -45.27 28.26
CA ALA A 4 6.65 -44.28 27.27
C ALA A 4 6.18 -43.01 28.00
N ILE A 5 7.04 -41.99 28.05
CA ILE A 5 6.62 -40.61 28.34
C ILE A 5 5.90 -40.13 27.08
N ALA A 6 4.56 -40.22 27.11
CA ALA A 6 3.70 -39.65 26.08
C ALA A 6 3.95 -38.14 25.98
N SER A 7 4.42 -37.72 24.82
CA SER A 7 4.57 -36.32 24.41
C SER A 7 3.20 -35.63 24.39
N ARG A 8 2.84 -34.98 25.51
CA ARG A 8 1.82 -33.95 25.49
C ARG A 8 2.43 -32.63 25.00
N SER A 9 1.74 -32.04 24.03
CA SER A 9 1.61 -30.60 23.74
C SER A 9 2.47 -29.98 22.62
N SER A 10 1.80 -29.37 21.63
CA SER A 10 2.04 -27.97 21.19
C SER A 10 1.09 -27.48 20.06
N SER A 11 -0.19 -27.90 20.00
CA SER A 11 -1.11 -27.49 18.93
C SER A 11 -2.09 -26.32 19.23
N PRO A 12 -2.47 -25.95 20.48
CA PRO A 12 -3.48 -24.90 20.69
C PRO A 12 -2.96 -23.46 20.49
N THR A 13 -1.71 -23.18 20.86
CA THR A 13 -1.12 -21.82 20.86
C THR A 13 -0.89 -21.24 19.47
N ARG A 14 -0.90 -22.07 18.42
CA ARG A 14 -0.49 -21.67 17.06
C ARG A 14 -1.54 -20.86 16.30
N LEU A 15 -2.79 -20.85 16.76
CA LEU A 15 -3.92 -20.15 16.13
C LEU A 15 -4.53 -19.06 17.01
N GLU A 16 -4.13 -18.97 18.28
CA GLU A 16 -4.67 -17.98 19.21
C GLU A 16 -4.31 -16.55 18.77
N GLY A 17 -5.33 -15.70 18.67
CA GLY A 17 -5.16 -14.33 18.19
C GLY A 17 -5.08 -14.19 16.66
N LYS A 18 -5.26 -15.25 15.87
CA LYS A 18 -5.23 -15.16 14.38
C LYS A 18 -6.26 -14.16 13.83
N PHE A 19 -7.52 -14.24 14.27
CA PHE A 19 -8.57 -13.32 13.81
C PHE A 19 -8.28 -11.87 14.18
N MET A 20 -7.80 -11.64 15.42
CA MET A 20 -7.39 -10.30 15.85
C MET A 20 -6.19 -9.79 15.04
N GLY A 21 -5.22 -10.66 14.72
CA GLY A 21 -4.09 -10.33 13.86
C GLY A 21 -4.51 -9.95 12.44
N ILE A 22 -5.45 -10.69 11.84
CA ILE A 22 -6.05 -10.34 10.53
C ILE A 22 -6.69 -8.95 10.61
N PHE A 23 -7.55 -8.72 11.60
CA PHE A 23 -8.24 -7.44 11.78
C PHE A 23 -7.27 -6.27 11.99
N VAL A 24 -6.26 -6.43 12.84
CA VAL A 24 -5.23 -5.40 13.07
C VAL A 24 -4.43 -5.14 11.79
N CYS A 25 -4.00 -6.18 11.05
CA CYS A 25 -3.33 -6.02 9.77
C CYS A 25 -4.19 -5.25 8.76
N TRP A 26 -5.50 -5.48 8.73
CA TRP A 26 -6.42 -4.73 7.89
C TRP A 26 -6.45 -3.23 8.23
N ILE A 27 -6.56 -2.87 9.52
CA ILE A 27 -6.52 -1.46 9.93
C ILE A 27 -5.16 -0.83 9.63
N LEU A 28 -4.07 -1.54 9.91
CA LEU A 28 -2.70 -1.10 9.62
C LEU A 28 -2.50 -0.81 8.13
N GLY A 29 -3.07 -1.64 7.26
CA GLY A 29 -3.05 -1.42 5.82
C GLY A 29 -3.94 -0.28 5.36
N LEU A 30 -5.11 -0.09 5.98
CA LEU A 30 -5.99 1.03 5.69
C LEU A 30 -5.30 2.36 6.04
N GLY A 31 -4.70 2.44 7.24
CA GLY A 31 -4.02 3.64 7.71
C GLY A 31 -2.75 4.00 6.93
N SER A 32 -2.14 3.07 6.18
CA SER A 32 -0.95 3.38 5.38
C SER A 32 -1.24 4.11 4.07
N LEU A 33 -2.50 4.12 3.61
CA LEU A 33 -2.88 4.73 2.33
C LEU A 33 -4.06 5.70 2.42
N VAL A 34 -4.77 5.77 3.55
CA VAL A 34 -6.00 6.58 3.69
C VAL A 34 -5.76 8.08 3.50
N SER A 35 -4.65 8.63 4.00
CA SER A 35 -4.30 10.04 3.80
C SER A 35 -3.98 10.35 2.34
N TRP A 36 -3.19 9.49 1.70
CA TRP A 36 -2.86 9.62 0.29
C TRP A 36 -4.11 9.50 -0.61
N ASN A 37 -4.94 8.50 -0.38
CA ASN A 37 -6.20 8.33 -1.11
C ASN A 37 -7.17 9.49 -0.84
N SER A 38 -7.15 10.07 0.36
CA SER A 38 -7.94 11.26 0.67
C SER A 38 -7.48 12.45 -0.18
N LEU A 39 -6.17 12.71 -0.25
CA LEU A 39 -5.58 13.77 -1.08
C LEU A 39 -5.96 13.64 -2.56
N LEU A 40 -5.91 12.43 -3.11
CA LEU A 40 -6.32 12.18 -4.49
C LEU A 40 -7.83 12.36 -4.70
N SER A 41 -8.65 11.95 -3.72
CA SER A 41 -10.11 12.01 -3.83
C SER A 41 -10.65 13.45 -3.77
N ILE A 42 -9.93 14.36 -3.12
CA ILE A 42 -10.27 15.80 -3.01
C ILE A 42 -9.59 16.65 -4.09
N GLY A 43 -9.16 16.05 -5.21
CA GLY A 43 -8.39 16.73 -6.26
C GLY A 43 -9.05 18.00 -6.79
N ASP A 44 -10.37 18.05 -6.88
CA ASP A 44 -11.14 19.23 -7.31
C ASP A 44 -10.96 20.44 -6.38
N TYR A 45 -10.83 20.23 -5.07
CA TYR A 45 -10.51 21.30 -4.14
C TYR A 45 -9.12 21.87 -4.43
N TYR A 46 -8.13 21.01 -4.67
CA TYR A 46 -6.79 21.46 -5.02
C TYR A 46 -6.74 22.14 -6.39
N TYR A 47 -7.51 21.67 -7.37
CA TYR A 47 -7.63 22.33 -8.68
C TYR A 47 -8.31 23.71 -8.57
N ALA A 48 -9.26 23.88 -7.64
CA ALA A 48 -9.85 25.18 -7.38
C ALA A 48 -8.85 26.17 -6.73
N LEU A 49 -7.94 25.68 -5.89
CA LEU A 49 -6.91 26.51 -5.23
C LEU A 49 -5.67 26.77 -6.09
N PHE A 50 -5.32 25.81 -6.96
CA PHE A 50 -4.04 25.76 -7.69
C PHE A 50 -4.28 25.38 -9.16
N PRO A 51 -5.05 26.18 -9.92
CA PRO A 51 -5.46 25.82 -11.28
C PRO A 51 -4.27 25.58 -12.23
N ASP A 52 -3.17 26.34 -12.06
CA ASP A 52 -2.01 26.30 -12.95
C ASP A 52 -0.98 25.21 -12.62
N TYR A 53 -1.20 24.40 -11.57
CA TYR A 53 -0.17 23.51 -11.01
C TYR A 53 -0.45 22.01 -11.15
N HIS A 54 -1.50 21.60 -11.86
CA HIS A 54 -1.89 20.19 -12.05
C HIS A 54 -1.75 19.30 -10.79
N PRO A 55 -2.43 19.61 -9.67
CA PRO A 55 -2.14 18.98 -8.38
C PRO A 55 -2.22 17.45 -8.38
N SER A 56 -3.11 16.83 -9.16
CA SER A 56 -3.20 15.35 -9.25
C SER A 56 -1.91 14.70 -9.78
N ARG A 57 -1.19 15.38 -10.69
CA ARG A 57 0.04 14.86 -11.32
C ARG A 57 1.31 15.33 -10.61
N VAL A 58 1.33 16.55 -10.07
CA VAL A 58 2.52 17.05 -9.39
C VAL A 58 2.65 16.45 -8.00
N LEU A 59 1.57 16.32 -7.22
CA LEU A 59 1.66 15.74 -5.87
C LEU A 59 2.09 14.26 -5.92
N THR A 60 1.62 13.51 -6.92
CA THR A 60 2.09 12.13 -7.18
C THR A 60 3.59 12.13 -7.50
N LEU A 61 4.05 13.03 -8.38
CA LEU A 61 5.47 13.15 -8.73
C LEU A 61 6.35 13.59 -7.55
N VAL A 62 5.83 14.36 -6.61
CA VAL A 62 6.54 14.73 -5.37
C VAL A 62 6.61 13.54 -4.42
N TYR A 63 5.52 12.81 -4.22
CA TYR A 63 5.46 11.68 -3.30
C TYR A 63 6.46 10.57 -3.67
N GLN A 64 6.48 10.17 -4.94
CA GLN A 64 7.12 8.91 -5.35
C GLN A 64 8.66 8.88 -5.23
N PRO A 65 9.43 9.93 -5.57
CA PRO A 65 10.88 9.92 -5.38
C PRO A 65 11.28 9.72 -3.92
N PHE A 66 10.58 10.34 -2.98
CA PHE A 66 10.85 10.16 -1.55
C PHE A 66 10.47 8.76 -1.09
N ALA A 67 9.35 8.21 -1.56
CA ALA A 67 8.96 6.84 -1.26
C ALA A 67 9.98 5.83 -1.81
N LEU A 68 10.30 5.90 -3.10
CA LEU A 68 11.21 4.98 -3.76
C LEU A 68 12.65 5.09 -3.21
N GLY A 69 13.16 6.32 -3.04
CA GLY A 69 14.50 6.55 -2.51
C GLY A 69 14.64 6.05 -1.08
N THR A 70 13.68 6.37 -0.22
CA THR A 70 13.66 5.88 1.17
C THR A 70 13.55 4.35 1.21
N MET A 71 12.67 3.76 0.40
CA MET A 71 12.50 2.31 0.34
C MET A 71 13.76 1.61 -0.14
N ALA A 72 14.47 2.15 -1.14
CA ALA A 72 15.72 1.60 -1.63
C ALA A 72 16.80 1.57 -0.53
N ILE A 73 16.93 2.66 0.23
CA ILE A 73 17.86 2.76 1.37
C ILE A 73 17.49 1.74 2.45
N LEU A 74 16.20 1.64 2.79
CA LEU A 74 15.72 0.72 3.82
C LEU A 74 15.83 -0.75 3.40
N ALA A 75 15.56 -1.08 2.14
CA ALA A 75 15.72 -2.43 1.59
C ALA A 75 17.19 -2.86 1.57
N TYR A 76 18.10 -1.95 1.21
CA TYR A 76 19.54 -2.21 1.23
C TYR A 76 20.06 -2.47 2.66
N ASN A 77 19.52 -1.73 3.64
CA ASN A 77 19.92 -1.84 5.05
C ASN A 77 18.97 -2.70 5.90
N GLU A 78 18.09 -3.50 5.30
CA GLU A 78 16.99 -4.20 5.98
C GLU A 78 17.46 -4.94 7.23
N ALA A 79 18.50 -5.75 7.11
CA ALA A 79 19.02 -6.59 8.19
C ALA A 79 19.57 -5.79 9.41
N LYS A 80 19.80 -4.48 9.25
CA LYS A 80 20.33 -3.60 10.31
C LYS A 80 19.25 -2.72 10.94
N VAL A 81 18.10 -2.59 10.30
CA VAL A 81 17.04 -1.67 10.74
C VAL A 81 15.98 -2.45 11.50
N ASP A 82 15.69 -1.99 12.71
CA ASP A 82 14.64 -2.58 13.53
C ASP A 82 13.25 -2.26 12.95
N THR A 83 12.45 -3.31 12.71
CA THR A 83 11.13 -3.21 12.08
C THR A 83 10.16 -2.40 12.93
N ARG A 84 10.26 -2.49 14.27
CA ARG A 84 9.38 -1.77 15.18
C ARG A 84 9.59 -0.27 15.08
N LYS A 85 10.85 0.17 15.15
CA LYS A 85 11.22 1.58 15.03
C LYS A 85 10.76 2.15 13.70
N ARG A 86 10.98 1.39 12.62
CA ARG A 86 10.59 1.77 11.27
C ARG A 86 9.08 1.98 11.14
N ASN A 87 8.27 1.00 11.54
CA ASN A 87 6.81 1.07 11.41
C ASN A 87 6.19 2.14 12.32
N LEU A 88 6.67 2.28 13.57
CA LEU A 88 6.19 3.34 14.46
C LEU A 88 6.56 4.73 13.94
N ALA A 89 7.80 4.93 13.48
CA ALA A 89 8.21 6.19 12.87
C ALA A 89 7.36 6.54 11.65
N GLY A 90 7.06 5.55 10.80
CA GLY A 90 6.20 5.72 9.63
C GLY A 90 4.77 6.14 10.00
N TYR A 91 4.08 5.40 10.88
CA TYR A 91 2.72 5.75 11.28
C TYR A 91 2.63 7.08 12.06
N ILE A 92 3.63 7.41 12.88
CA ILE A 92 3.72 8.71 13.54
C ILE A 92 3.88 9.81 12.50
N LEU A 93 4.76 9.62 11.51
CA LEU A 93 4.99 10.60 10.45
C LEU A 93 3.75 10.79 9.57
N PHE A 94 3.02 9.72 9.24
CA PHE A 94 1.71 9.80 8.60
C PHE A 94 0.76 10.69 9.40
N THR A 95 0.55 10.38 10.69
CA THR A 95 -0.35 11.13 11.57
C THR A 95 0.05 12.61 11.64
N LEU A 96 1.34 12.91 11.87
CA LEU A 96 1.84 14.28 11.97
C LEU A 96 1.69 15.04 10.64
N SER A 97 1.92 14.38 9.51
CA SER A 97 1.79 14.97 8.18
C SER A 97 0.32 15.29 7.86
N THR A 98 -0.62 14.40 8.20
CA THR A 98 -2.06 14.67 8.02
C THR A 98 -2.53 15.80 8.94
N VAL A 99 -2.08 15.83 10.20
CA VAL A 99 -2.36 16.97 11.10
C VAL A 99 -1.74 18.26 10.56
N ALA A 100 -0.54 18.21 9.98
CA ALA A 100 0.09 19.37 9.37
C ALA A 100 -0.72 19.93 8.19
N LEU A 101 -1.35 19.08 7.36
CA LEU A 101 -2.28 19.54 6.32
C LEU A 101 -3.49 20.27 6.89
N ILE A 102 -4.08 19.75 7.97
CA ILE A 102 -5.20 20.39 8.68
C ILE A 102 -4.76 21.76 9.21
N VAL A 103 -3.60 21.83 9.86
CA VAL A 103 -3.05 23.08 10.40
C VAL A 103 -2.73 24.07 9.28
N LEU A 104 -2.18 23.61 8.16
CA LEU A 104 -1.89 24.45 7.01
C LEU A 104 -3.17 25.04 6.41
N ASP A 105 -4.21 24.23 6.19
CA ASP A 105 -5.51 24.74 5.73
C ASP A 105 -6.10 25.77 6.70
N LEU A 106 -6.09 25.47 8.00
CA LEU A 106 -6.62 26.39 9.02
C LEU A 106 -5.84 27.70 9.09
N ALA A 107 -4.50 27.64 9.11
CA ALA A 107 -3.63 28.80 9.22
C ALA A 107 -3.69 29.70 7.98
N THR A 108 -3.88 29.10 6.81
CA THR A 108 -4.00 29.83 5.54
C THR A 108 -5.44 30.19 5.20
N SER A 109 -6.41 29.81 6.04
CA SER A 109 -7.84 29.92 5.72
C SER A 109 -8.22 29.25 4.40
N GLY A 110 -7.45 28.25 3.95
CA GLY A 110 -7.63 27.58 2.67
C GLY A 110 -7.39 28.48 1.47
N THR A 111 -6.54 29.53 1.58
CA THR A 111 -6.17 30.34 0.43
C THR A 111 -5.18 29.59 -0.46
N GLY A 112 -5.29 29.78 -1.78
CA GLY A 112 -4.28 29.29 -2.72
C GLY A 112 -2.93 30.03 -2.60
N GLY A 113 -2.09 29.91 -3.61
CA GLY A 113 -0.81 30.61 -3.72
C GLY A 113 0.41 29.71 -3.56
N ILE A 114 1.53 30.14 -4.15
CA ILE A 114 2.74 29.32 -4.31
C ILE A 114 3.34 28.84 -2.99
N GLY A 115 3.32 29.68 -1.93
CA GLY A 115 3.84 29.30 -0.61
C GLY A 115 3.06 28.14 0.01
N ASN A 116 1.73 28.18 -0.07
CA ASN A 116 0.86 27.13 0.45
C ASN A 116 1.00 25.85 -0.36
N TYR A 117 1.14 25.98 -1.68
CA TYR A 117 1.39 24.84 -2.57
C TYR A 117 2.72 24.15 -2.25
N ILE A 118 3.80 24.92 -2.06
CA ILE A 118 5.10 24.39 -1.63
C ILE A 118 4.97 23.67 -0.26
N GLY A 119 4.21 24.24 0.68
CA GLY A 119 3.90 23.61 1.96
C GLY A 119 3.22 22.25 1.80
N ILE A 120 2.22 22.15 0.92
CA ILE A 120 1.55 20.88 0.60
C ILE A 120 2.54 19.89 -0.01
N CYS A 121 3.35 20.31 -0.99
CA CYS A 121 4.36 19.46 -1.61
C CYS A 121 5.37 18.91 -0.58
N PHE A 122 5.82 19.74 0.36
CA PHE A 122 6.71 19.29 1.43
C PHE A 122 6.05 18.19 2.28
N ILE A 123 4.80 18.39 2.70
CA ILE A 123 4.05 17.41 3.48
C ILE A 123 3.81 16.11 2.68
N VAL A 124 3.56 16.22 1.37
CA VAL A 124 3.43 15.07 0.47
C VAL A 124 4.74 14.29 0.34
N GLY A 125 5.89 14.98 0.33
CA GLY A 125 7.20 14.32 0.45
C GLY A 125 7.34 13.53 1.75
N CYS A 126 6.86 14.09 2.88
CA CYS A 126 6.83 13.38 4.16
C CYS A 126 5.94 12.13 4.12
N PHE A 127 4.80 12.17 3.43
CA PHE A 127 3.98 10.97 3.21
C PHE A 127 4.73 9.89 2.43
N GLY A 128 5.49 10.26 1.39
CA GLY A 128 6.33 9.30 0.67
C GLY A 128 7.36 8.61 1.59
N VAL A 129 8.02 9.38 2.46
CA VAL A 129 8.94 8.82 3.47
C VAL A 129 8.19 7.89 4.44
N ALA A 130 7.02 8.31 4.95
CA ALA A 130 6.21 7.53 5.87
C ALA A 130 5.75 6.20 5.26
N ASP A 131 5.34 6.22 4.01
CA ASP A 131 4.90 5.05 3.25
C ASP A 131 6.01 4.03 3.07
N ALA A 132 7.20 4.49 2.66
CA ALA A 132 8.37 3.62 2.54
C ALA A 132 8.73 2.94 3.88
N HIS A 133 8.56 3.64 5.00
CA HIS A 133 8.76 3.06 6.33
C HIS A 133 7.71 1.98 6.61
N VAL A 134 6.42 2.31 6.49
CA VAL A 134 5.32 1.40 6.85
C VAL A 134 5.19 0.24 5.87
N GLN A 135 5.06 0.48 4.56
CA GLN A 135 4.82 -0.60 3.61
C GLN A 135 5.94 -1.61 3.62
N GLY A 136 7.20 -1.19 3.48
CA GLY A 136 8.30 -2.16 3.47
C GLY A 136 8.54 -2.81 4.84
N GLY A 137 8.29 -2.10 5.95
CA GLY A 137 8.43 -2.67 7.29
C GLY A 137 7.34 -3.70 7.61
N MET A 138 6.08 -3.37 7.32
CA MET A 138 4.94 -4.28 7.49
C MET A 138 5.01 -5.46 6.52
N VAL A 139 5.23 -5.24 5.23
CA VAL A 139 5.34 -6.34 4.26
C VAL A 139 6.54 -7.24 4.57
N GLY A 140 7.67 -6.67 5.00
CA GLY A 140 8.80 -7.46 5.50
C GLY A 140 8.44 -8.36 6.70
N ASP A 141 7.77 -7.79 7.71
CA ASP A 141 7.34 -8.54 8.91
C ASP A 141 6.32 -9.64 8.56
N LEU A 142 5.32 -9.30 7.74
CA LEU A 142 4.24 -10.19 7.37
C LEU A 142 4.67 -11.31 6.42
N ALA A 143 5.77 -11.14 5.68
CA ALA A 143 6.26 -12.10 4.70
C ALA A 143 6.64 -13.46 5.31
N PHE A 144 7.09 -13.49 6.58
CA PHE A 144 7.39 -14.74 7.28
C PHE A 144 6.26 -15.25 8.18
N MET A 145 5.11 -14.57 8.19
CA MET A 145 3.93 -14.95 8.95
C MET A 145 2.95 -15.77 8.08
N CYS A 146 1.68 -15.86 8.50
CA CYS A 146 0.65 -16.50 7.71
C CYS A 146 0.21 -15.60 6.52
N PRO A 147 -0.02 -16.17 5.32
CA PRO A 147 -0.41 -15.39 4.13
C PRO A 147 -1.66 -14.52 4.32
N GLU A 148 -2.56 -14.92 5.22
CA GLU A 148 -3.79 -14.19 5.52
C GLU A 148 -3.50 -12.82 6.14
N PHE A 149 -2.40 -12.65 6.89
CA PHE A 149 -2.03 -11.33 7.41
C PHE A 149 -1.58 -10.40 6.28
N MET A 150 -0.72 -10.90 5.39
CA MET A 150 -0.29 -10.16 4.19
C MET A 150 -1.49 -9.76 3.34
N GLN A 151 -2.36 -10.72 3.05
CA GLN A 151 -3.57 -10.48 2.27
C GLN A 151 -4.49 -9.47 2.95
N SER A 152 -4.66 -9.55 4.27
CA SER A 152 -5.50 -8.61 5.02
C SER A 152 -4.92 -7.20 5.04
N PHE A 153 -3.60 -7.07 5.15
CA PHE A 153 -2.92 -5.77 5.05
C PHE A 153 -3.18 -5.12 3.69
N PHE A 154 -2.94 -5.85 2.60
CA PHE A 154 -3.25 -5.33 1.25
C PHE A 154 -4.75 -5.09 1.02
N GLY A 155 -5.63 -5.90 1.64
CA GLY A 155 -7.07 -5.63 1.67
C GLY A 155 -7.42 -4.32 2.36
N GLY A 156 -6.70 -3.97 3.44
CA GLY A 156 -6.78 -2.67 4.10
C GLY A 156 -6.36 -1.52 3.18
N LEU A 157 -5.24 -1.66 2.47
CA LEU A 157 -4.77 -0.66 1.50
C LEU A 157 -5.85 -0.34 0.46
N ALA A 158 -6.48 -1.34 -0.15
CA ALA A 158 -7.56 -1.10 -1.10
C ALA A 158 -8.83 -0.54 -0.46
N ALA A 159 -9.16 -0.99 0.76
CA ALA A 159 -10.32 -0.51 1.47
C ALA A 159 -10.24 0.99 1.74
N SER A 160 -9.03 1.53 1.94
CA SER A 160 -8.83 2.97 2.07
C SER A 160 -9.28 3.74 0.82
N GLY A 161 -8.98 3.24 -0.39
CA GLY A 161 -9.39 3.89 -1.64
C GLY A 161 -10.89 3.79 -1.88
N ALA A 162 -11.50 2.64 -1.55
CA ALA A 162 -12.96 2.47 -1.63
C ALA A 162 -13.68 3.38 -0.62
N LEU A 163 -13.14 3.48 0.61
CA LEU A 163 -13.66 4.36 1.66
C LEU A 163 -13.60 5.82 1.23
N THR A 164 -12.46 6.32 0.75
CA THR A 164 -12.32 7.72 0.33
C THR A 164 -13.17 8.02 -0.90
N SER A 165 -13.30 7.08 -1.84
CA SER A 165 -14.21 7.22 -2.99
C SER A 165 -15.67 7.32 -2.55
N GLY A 166 -16.11 6.45 -1.63
CA GLY A 166 -17.46 6.49 -1.08
C GLY A 166 -17.74 7.78 -0.32
N LEU A 167 -16.84 8.19 0.57
CA LEU A 167 -16.90 9.48 1.25
C LEU A 167 -16.96 10.63 0.25
N ARG A 168 -16.28 10.52 -0.90
CA ARG A 168 -16.21 11.60 -1.89
C ARG A 168 -17.53 11.76 -2.63
N LEU A 169 -18.15 10.66 -3.02
CA LEU A 169 -19.48 10.65 -3.62
C LEU A 169 -20.53 11.22 -2.64
N ILE A 170 -20.47 10.82 -1.37
CA ILE A 170 -21.37 11.32 -0.32
C ILE A 170 -21.17 12.83 -0.09
N THR A 171 -19.91 13.27 0.08
CA THR A 171 -19.62 14.68 0.36
C THR A 171 -19.95 15.57 -0.82
N LYS A 172 -19.74 15.12 -2.06
CA LYS A 172 -20.22 15.84 -3.23
C LYS A 172 -21.75 15.98 -3.19
N ALA A 173 -22.48 14.88 -2.99
CA ALA A 173 -23.94 14.92 -2.93
C ALA A 173 -24.47 15.83 -1.80
N ALA A 174 -23.81 15.79 -0.63
CA ALA A 174 -24.24 16.53 0.56
C ALA A 174 -23.86 18.02 0.53
N PHE A 175 -22.73 18.38 -0.09
CA PHE A 175 -22.13 19.72 0.02
C PHE A 175 -22.03 20.50 -1.29
N GLU A 176 -22.48 19.97 -2.44
CA GLU A 176 -22.43 20.66 -3.74
C GLU A 176 -23.12 22.04 -3.72
N ASN A 177 -24.16 22.21 -2.88
CA ASN A 177 -24.91 23.47 -2.74
C ASN A 177 -24.55 24.26 -1.45
N SER A 178 -23.47 23.91 -0.75
CA SER A 178 -23.10 24.55 0.53
C SER A 178 -21.97 25.57 0.37
N ASN A 179 -22.09 26.72 1.04
CA ASN A 179 -20.98 27.67 1.17
C ASN A 179 -19.78 26.99 1.86
N ASN A 180 -18.61 26.99 1.20
CA ASN A 180 -17.39 26.28 1.60
C ASN A 180 -17.55 24.75 1.73
N GLY A 181 -18.48 24.15 0.97
CA GLY A 181 -18.75 22.71 0.98
C GLY A 181 -17.51 21.85 0.75
N PHE A 182 -16.67 22.22 -0.23
CA PHE A 182 -15.42 21.51 -0.54
C PHE A 182 -14.46 21.50 0.65
N ARG A 183 -14.21 22.65 1.28
CA ARG A 183 -13.29 22.77 2.42
C ARG A 183 -13.77 21.98 3.64
N LYS A 184 -15.07 22.00 3.94
CA LYS A 184 -15.66 21.19 5.02
C LYS A 184 -15.49 19.69 4.76
N GLY A 185 -15.68 19.26 3.51
CA GLY A 185 -15.40 17.90 3.07
C GLY A 185 -13.93 17.52 3.30
N VAL A 186 -12.99 18.35 2.83
CA VAL A 186 -11.54 18.13 3.00
C VAL A 186 -11.16 17.97 4.46
N MET A 187 -11.63 18.88 5.33
CA MET A 187 -11.33 18.84 6.76
C MET A 187 -11.85 17.57 7.43
N LEU A 188 -13.04 17.09 7.04
CA LEU A 188 -13.58 15.82 7.51
C LEU A 188 -12.71 14.64 7.06
N PHE A 189 -12.29 14.61 5.80
CA PHE A 189 -11.43 13.55 5.25
C PHE A 189 -10.08 13.46 5.96
N LEU A 190 -9.44 14.61 6.16
CA LEU A 190 -8.15 14.68 6.84
C LEU A 190 -8.30 14.28 8.32
N ALA A 191 -9.39 14.68 8.99
CA ALA A 191 -9.65 14.27 10.37
C ALA A 191 -9.87 12.75 10.50
N VAL A 192 -10.63 12.15 9.58
CA VAL A 192 -10.83 10.68 9.54
C VAL A 192 -9.51 9.97 9.25
N SER A 193 -8.70 10.49 8.33
CA SER A 193 -7.37 9.93 8.01
C SER A 193 -6.45 9.98 9.23
N ALA A 194 -6.34 11.12 9.89
CA ALA A 194 -5.51 11.29 11.09
C ALA A 194 -5.95 10.35 12.22
N PHE A 195 -7.27 10.14 12.39
CA PHE A 195 -7.78 9.17 13.36
C PHE A 195 -7.31 7.74 13.07
N PHE A 196 -7.44 7.27 11.82
CA PHE A 196 -7.01 5.91 11.46
C PHE A 196 -5.49 5.75 11.54
N GLU A 197 -4.71 6.75 11.14
CA GLU A 197 -3.25 6.74 11.25
C GLU A 197 -2.79 6.72 12.71
N PHE A 198 -3.39 7.53 13.58
CA PHE A 198 -3.12 7.50 15.00
C PHE A 198 -3.52 6.16 15.63
N LEU A 199 -4.67 5.61 15.23
CA LEU A 199 -5.08 4.27 15.64
C LEU A 199 -4.05 3.22 15.22
N CYS A 200 -3.44 3.33 14.03
CA CYS A 200 -2.36 2.44 13.61
C CYS A 200 -1.14 2.52 14.52
N VAL A 201 -0.75 3.72 14.99
CA VAL A 201 0.31 3.89 16.00
C VAL A 201 -0.03 3.09 17.26
N LEU A 202 -1.24 3.24 17.80
CA LEU A 202 -1.67 2.55 19.02
C LEU A 202 -1.73 1.03 18.82
N LEU A 203 -2.33 0.56 17.73
CA LEU A 203 -2.46 -0.85 17.42
C LEU A 203 -1.10 -1.51 17.26
N TYR A 204 -0.19 -0.89 16.51
CA TYR A 204 1.15 -1.43 16.29
C TYR A 204 2.03 -1.35 17.55
N ALA A 205 1.92 -0.28 18.34
CA ALA A 205 2.70 -0.12 19.56
C ALA A 205 2.27 -1.13 20.64
N PHE A 206 0.97 -1.31 20.85
CA PHE A 206 0.44 -1.94 22.06
C PHE A 206 -0.27 -3.27 21.84
N ILE A 207 -0.90 -3.49 20.68
CA ILE A 207 -1.75 -4.68 20.44
C ILE A 207 -1.03 -5.71 19.59
N PHE A 208 -0.59 -5.34 18.39
CA PHE A 208 0.03 -6.24 17.40
C PHE A 208 1.19 -7.10 17.97
N PRO A 209 2.22 -6.54 18.63
CA PRO A 209 3.33 -7.33 19.19
C PRO A 209 2.90 -8.28 20.31
N LYS A 210 1.75 -8.02 20.96
CA LYS A 210 1.28 -8.82 22.09
C LYS A 210 0.44 -10.02 21.67
N LEU A 211 0.04 -10.12 20.40
CA LEU A 211 -0.76 -11.24 19.90
C LEU A 211 0.04 -12.55 19.93
N PRO A 212 -0.49 -13.66 20.49
CA PRO A 212 0.25 -14.92 20.62
C PRO A 212 0.83 -15.44 19.30
N ILE A 213 0.04 -15.43 18.23
CA ILE A 213 0.48 -15.81 16.89
C ILE A 213 1.61 -14.93 16.35
N VAL A 214 1.58 -13.62 16.59
CA VAL A 214 2.63 -12.68 16.16
C VAL A 214 3.91 -12.93 16.95
N LYS A 215 3.82 -13.13 18.27
CA LYS A 215 4.96 -13.52 19.11
C LYS A 215 5.59 -14.80 18.59
N HIS A 216 4.79 -15.82 18.26
CA HIS A 216 5.27 -17.08 17.73
C HIS A 216 6.11 -16.89 16.45
N TYR A 217 5.59 -16.15 15.47
CA TYR A 217 6.32 -15.92 14.21
C TYR A 217 7.58 -15.09 14.40
N ARG A 218 7.53 -14.04 15.24
CA ARG A 218 8.71 -13.21 15.52
C ARG A 218 9.78 -13.96 16.30
N SER A 219 9.40 -14.79 17.28
CA SER A 219 10.34 -15.68 17.99
C SER A 219 10.95 -16.72 17.05
N LYS A 220 10.16 -17.29 16.14
CA LYS A 220 10.67 -18.19 15.10
C LYS A 220 11.68 -17.49 14.20
N ALA A 221 11.36 -16.29 13.71
CA ALA A 221 12.27 -15.51 12.87
C ALA A 221 13.58 -15.17 13.62
N ALA A 222 13.49 -14.80 14.90
CA ALA A 222 14.66 -14.56 15.74
C ALA A 222 15.54 -15.81 15.88
N ALA A 223 14.95 -16.99 16.13
CA ALA A 223 15.68 -18.27 16.20
C ALA A 223 16.31 -18.70 14.86
N GLU A 224 15.82 -18.15 13.74
CA GLU A 224 16.37 -18.33 12.39
C GLU A 224 17.43 -17.26 12.03
N GLY A 225 17.81 -16.40 12.98
CA GLY A 225 18.86 -15.38 12.81
C GLY A 225 18.36 -13.98 12.47
N SER A 226 17.07 -13.68 12.67
CA SER A 226 16.53 -12.33 12.41
C SER A 226 16.83 -11.39 13.57
N THR A 227 17.53 -10.30 13.28
CA THR A 227 17.81 -9.20 14.21
C THR A 227 16.72 -8.13 14.21
N THR A 228 15.90 -8.06 13.16
CA THR A 228 14.94 -6.96 12.92
C THR A 228 13.71 -6.99 13.83
N VAL A 229 13.46 -8.13 14.48
CA VAL A 229 12.32 -8.37 15.38
C VAL A 229 12.66 -8.17 16.86
N ALA A 230 13.90 -7.78 17.18
CA ALA A 230 14.39 -7.73 18.56
C ALA A 230 13.62 -6.75 19.45
N ALA A 231 13.38 -5.51 19.00
CA ALA A 231 12.64 -4.54 19.81
C ALA A 231 11.14 -4.93 19.94
N ASP A 232 10.60 -5.61 18.94
CA ASP A 232 9.23 -6.10 18.96
C ASP A 232 9.03 -7.25 19.96
N LEU A 233 9.99 -8.18 20.05
CA LEU A 233 10.00 -9.22 21.07
C LEU A 233 10.17 -8.62 22.47
N ALA A 234 11.06 -7.65 22.63
CA ALA A 234 11.22 -6.94 23.90
C ALA A 234 9.91 -6.24 24.33
N ALA A 235 9.24 -5.54 23.41
CA ALA A 235 7.94 -4.91 23.67
C ALA A 235 6.83 -5.92 23.99
N ALA A 236 6.97 -7.17 23.53
CA ALA A 236 6.08 -8.28 23.84
C ALA A 236 6.40 -8.97 25.19
N GLY A 237 7.45 -8.53 25.89
CA GLY A 237 7.94 -9.12 27.15
C GLY A 237 8.84 -10.35 26.97
N ILE A 238 9.41 -10.55 25.77
CA ILE A 238 10.29 -11.68 25.45
C ILE A 238 11.72 -11.17 25.30
N GLY A 239 12.62 -11.57 26.21
CA GLY A 239 14.06 -11.30 26.09
C GLY A 239 14.76 -12.36 25.24
N ILE A 240 15.69 -11.93 24.37
CA ILE A 240 16.56 -12.83 23.60
C ILE A 240 17.75 -13.23 24.46
N GLN A 241 18.00 -14.52 24.66
CA GLN A 241 19.10 -14.98 25.52
C GLN A 241 20.48 -14.84 24.83
N PRO A 242 21.58 -14.64 25.59
CA PRO A 242 22.93 -14.48 25.01
C PRO A 242 23.40 -15.66 24.14
N MET A 243 23.02 -16.89 24.50
CA MET A 243 23.38 -18.11 23.77
C MET A 243 22.64 -18.24 22.43
N GLU A 244 21.43 -17.68 22.32
CA GLU A 244 20.70 -17.59 21.05
C GLU A 244 21.38 -16.60 20.10
N LYS A 245 22.01 -15.55 20.63
CA LYS A 245 22.71 -14.52 19.84
C LYS A 245 23.92 -15.08 19.08
N ALA A 246 24.77 -15.88 19.74
CA ALA A 246 25.92 -16.51 19.11
C ALA A 246 25.53 -17.56 18.03
N ASN A 247 24.42 -18.27 18.25
CA ASN A 247 23.89 -19.23 17.28
C ASN A 247 23.23 -18.53 16.07
N ASN A 248 22.64 -17.35 16.30
CA ASN A 248 22.08 -16.51 15.25
C ASN A 248 23.16 -15.94 14.34
N ASP A 249 24.30 -15.52 14.87
CA ASP A 249 25.44 -15.04 14.08
C ASP A 249 25.98 -16.13 13.12
N ALA A 250 26.04 -17.38 13.59
CA ALA A 250 26.41 -18.54 12.75
C ALA A 250 25.37 -18.81 11.64
N LYS A 251 24.07 -18.79 11.96
CA LYS A 251 22.97 -18.97 10.98
C LYS A 251 22.88 -17.83 9.97
N GLN A 252 23.29 -16.62 10.35
CA GLN A 252 23.33 -15.48 9.44
C GLN A 252 24.33 -15.69 8.30
N SER A 253 25.37 -16.51 8.50
CA SER A 253 26.32 -16.91 7.47
C SER A 253 25.75 -17.91 6.43
N GLU A 254 24.65 -18.60 6.74
CA GLU A 254 23.98 -19.54 5.82
C GLU A 254 22.82 -18.90 5.02
N ARG A 255 22.47 -17.64 5.32
CA ARG A 255 21.36 -16.92 4.70
C ARG A 255 21.66 -16.58 3.25
N LEU A 256 20.68 -16.71 2.36
CA LEU A 256 20.76 -16.17 1.01
C LEU A 256 20.97 -14.65 1.05
N THR A 257 21.92 -14.17 0.25
CA THR A 257 22.14 -12.74 0.07
C THR A 257 20.93 -12.09 -0.63
N THR A 258 20.71 -10.79 -0.41
CA THR A 258 19.64 -10.02 -1.09
C THR A 258 19.72 -10.15 -2.62
N LYS A 259 20.93 -10.22 -3.19
CA LYS A 259 21.15 -10.43 -4.62
C LYS A 259 20.68 -11.82 -5.07
N GLN A 260 20.95 -12.87 -4.30
CA GLN A 260 20.47 -14.22 -4.61
C GLN A 260 18.95 -14.32 -4.47
N LEU A 261 18.35 -13.67 -3.46
CA LEU A 261 16.90 -13.61 -3.31
C LEU A 261 16.26 -12.90 -4.51
N LEU A 262 16.81 -11.77 -4.94
CA LEU A 262 16.35 -11.05 -6.13
C LEU A 262 16.41 -11.95 -7.37
N LEU A 263 17.55 -12.60 -7.64
CA LEU A 263 17.70 -13.46 -8.81
C LEU A 263 16.74 -14.65 -8.82
N LYS A 264 16.44 -15.24 -7.65
CA LYS A 264 15.51 -16.38 -7.54
C LYS A 264 14.03 -15.97 -7.69
N ASN A 265 13.71 -14.71 -7.41
CA ASN A 265 12.33 -14.20 -7.39
C ASN A 265 12.07 -13.11 -8.43
N ILE A 266 12.99 -12.89 -9.38
CA ILE A 266 12.94 -11.78 -10.33
C ILE A 266 11.63 -11.72 -11.13
N ASP A 267 11.01 -12.84 -11.46
CA ASP A 267 9.69 -12.90 -12.09
C ASP A 267 8.56 -12.37 -11.20
N TYR A 268 8.58 -12.63 -9.88
CA TYR A 268 7.62 -12.03 -8.95
C TYR A 268 7.82 -10.52 -8.83
N GLU A 269 9.08 -10.10 -8.72
CA GLU A 269 9.47 -8.68 -8.66
C GLU A 269 9.05 -7.93 -9.94
N LEU A 270 9.35 -8.50 -11.11
CA LEU A 270 8.94 -7.95 -12.40
C LEU A 270 7.42 -7.95 -12.58
N ASN A 271 6.72 -8.98 -12.08
CA ASN A 271 5.25 -8.97 -12.11
C ASN A 271 4.69 -7.78 -11.35
N LEU A 272 5.16 -7.51 -10.11
CA LEU A 272 4.71 -6.35 -9.35
C LEU A 272 5.05 -5.04 -10.05
N TYR A 273 6.29 -4.89 -10.53
CA TYR A 273 6.69 -3.72 -11.29
C TYR A 273 5.74 -3.47 -12.47
N LEU A 274 5.51 -4.47 -13.31
CA LEU A 274 4.67 -4.36 -14.50
C LEU A 274 3.19 -4.14 -14.17
N ILE A 275 2.67 -4.77 -13.12
CA ILE A 275 1.31 -4.56 -12.62
C ILE A 275 1.07 -3.09 -12.31
N TYR A 276 2.01 -2.46 -11.60
CA TYR A 276 1.88 -1.08 -11.15
C TYR A 276 2.28 -0.06 -12.24
N VAL A 277 3.25 -0.37 -13.12
CA VAL A 277 3.55 0.44 -14.31
C VAL A 277 2.29 0.66 -15.14
N LEU A 278 1.60 -0.42 -15.49
CA LEU A 278 0.39 -0.34 -16.30
C LEU A 278 -0.75 0.37 -15.57
N THR A 279 -0.95 0.04 -14.30
CA THR A 279 -2.11 0.55 -13.57
C THR A 279 -1.98 2.05 -13.36
N LEU A 280 -0.79 2.51 -12.96
CA LEU A 280 -0.54 3.91 -12.63
C LEU A 280 -0.21 4.77 -13.86
N SER A 281 0.03 4.15 -15.03
CA SER A 281 0.04 4.88 -16.29
C SER A 281 -1.37 5.24 -16.78
N ILE A 282 -2.43 4.66 -16.20
CA ILE A 282 -3.83 4.94 -16.58
C ILE A 282 -4.59 5.59 -15.42
N PHE A 283 -4.44 5.08 -14.20
CA PHE A 283 -5.14 5.57 -13.02
C PHE A 283 -4.22 6.45 -12.16
N PRO A 284 -4.67 7.62 -11.66
CA PRO A 284 -5.96 8.27 -11.89
C PRO A 284 -5.94 9.32 -13.02
N GLY A 285 -4.77 9.72 -13.51
CA GLY A 285 -4.59 10.90 -14.37
C GLY A 285 -5.40 10.83 -15.66
N PHE A 286 -5.19 9.80 -16.47
CA PHE A 286 -5.98 9.59 -17.70
C PHE A 286 -7.50 9.56 -17.45
N LEU A 287 -7.96 8.94 -16.36
CA LEU A 287 -9.41 8.88 -16.05
C LEU A 287 -10.01 10.23 -15.66
N TYR A 288 -9.19 11.15 -15.15
CA TYR A 288 -9.64 12.48 -14.74
C TYR A 288 -9.63 13.48 -15.90
N GLU A 289 -8.65 13.36 -16.81
CA GLU A 289 -8.34 14.43 -17.76
C GLU A 289 -8.53 14.03 -19.24
N ASN A 290 -8.55 12.75 -19.58
CA ASN A 290 -8.38 12.30 -20.98
C ASN A 290 -9.56 11.50 -21.55
N THR A 291 -10.71 11.46 -20.87
CA THR A 291 -11.87 10.68 -21.31
C THR A 291 -12.90 11.49 -22.11
N GLY A 292 -12.85 12.82 -22.06
CA GLY A 292 -13.78 13.71 -22.77
C GLY A 292 -15.06 14.04 -21.99
N THR A 293 -16.11 14.47 -22.70
CA THR A 293 -17.39 14.88 -22.10
C THR A 293 -18.40 13.73 -22.09
N HIS A 294 -19.05 13.50 -20.95
CA HIS A 294 -20.01 12.40 -20.76
C HIS A 294 -21.29 12.86 -20.05
N GLN A 295 -22.34 12.02 -20.09
CA GLN A 295 -23.64 12.34 -19.48
C GLN A 295 -23.57 12.54 -17.96
N LEU A 296 -22.64 11.85 -17.29
CA LEU A 296 -22.38 11.99 -15.86
C LEU A 296 -21.70 13.32 -15.47
N GLY A 297 -21.28 14.14 -16.44
CA GLY A 297 -20.68 15.46 -16.19
C GLY A 297 -19.53 15.39 -15.17
N SER A 298 -19.55 16.27 -14.18
CA SER A 298 -18.55 16.34 -13.11
C SER A 298 -18.52 15.11 -12.19
N TRP A 299 -19.52 14.21 -12.27
CA TRP A 299 -19.54 12.96 -11.51
C TRP A 299 -18.76 11.85 -12.20
N TYR A 300 -18.47 11.99 -13.49
CA TYR A 300 -17.88 10.93 -14.29
C TYR A 300 -16.52 10.45 -13.76
N PRO A 301 -15.51 11.32 -13.53
CA PRO A 301 -14.22 10.87 -12.99
C PRO A 301 -14.34 10.25 -11.60
N LEU A 302 -15.25 10.75 -10.76
CA LEU A 302 -15.48 10.22 -9.42
C LEU A 302 -16.06 8.81 -9.45
N VAL A 303 -16.99 8.56 -10.37
CA VAL A 303 -17.54 7.21 -10.61
C VAL A 303 -16.44 6.28 -11.11
N LEU A 304 -15.62 6.69 -12.08
CA LEU A 304 -14.53 5.85 -12.57
C LEU A 304 -13.55 5.49 -11.45
N ILE A 305 -13.12 6.46 -10.63
CA ILE A 305 -12.21 6.23 -9.51
C ILE A 305 -12.85 5.30 -8.47
N ALA A 306 -14.12 5.50 -8.15
CA ALA A 306 -14.85 4.61 -7.24
C ALA A 306 -14.92 3.17 -7.77
N MET A 307 -15.20 3.01 -9.06
CA MET A 307 -15.26 1.69 -9.69
C MET A 307 -13.91 0.99 -9.66
N TYR A 308 -12.81 1.70 -9.97
CA TYR A 308 -11.46 1.13 -9.81
C TYR A 308 -11.22 0.64 -8.38
N ASN A 309 -11.44 1.50 -7.39
CA ASN A 309 -11.13 1.20 -6.00
C ASN A 309 -11.97 0.05 -5.42
N VAL A 310 -13.27 0.00 -5.75
CA VAL A 310 -14.16 -1.09 -5.32
C VAL A 310 -13.73 -2.41 -5.94
N TRP A 311 -13.43 -2.43 -7.24
CA TRP A 311 -13.01 -3.65 -7.90
C TRP A 311 -11.58 -4.07 -7.53
N ASP A 312 -10.67 -3.15 -7.22
CA ASP A 312 -9.36 -3.46 -6.62
C ASP A 312 -9.53 -4.15 -5.27
N LEU A 313 -10.41 -3.61 -4.40
CA LEU A 313 -10.73 -4.23 -3.12
C LEU A 313 -11.28 -5.64 -3.28
N ILE A 314 -12.28 -5.82 -4.17
CA ILE A 314 -12.83 -7.14 -4.48
C ILE A 314 -11.71 -8.07 -4.98
N GLY A 315 -10.89 -7.61 -5.92
CA GLY A 315 -9.77 -8.34 -6.51
C GLY A 315 -8.79 -8.87 -5.46
N ARG A 316 -8.48 -8.10 -4.42
CA ARG A 316 -7.59 -8.53 -3.33
C ARG A 316 -8.16 -9.64 -2.45
N TYR A 317 -9.48 -9.80 -2.42
CA TYR A 317 -10.14 -10.89 -1.69
C TYR A 317 -10.40 -12.14 -2.55
N VAL A 318 -10.41 -12.02 -3.88
CA VAL A 318 -10.57 -13.15 -4.81
C VAL A 318 -9.63 -14.34 -4.49
N PRO A 319 -8.33 -14.15 -4.15
CA PRO A 319 -7.41 -15.24 -3.80
C PRO A 319 -7.75 -16.02 -2.51
N LEU A 320 -8.73 -15.56 -1.71
CA LEU A 320 -9.31 -16.39 -0.62
C LEU A 320 -10.00 -17.63 -1.17
N ILE A 321 -10.57 -17.54 -2.38
CA ILE A 321 -11.21 -18.65 -3.06
C ILE A 321 -10.10 -19.50 -3.72
N LYS A 322 -9.63 -20.52 -3.00
CA LYS A 322 -8.44 -21.31 -3.39
C LYS A 322 -8.49 -21.99 -4.77
N LYS A 323 -9.68 -22.18 -5.34
CA LYS A 323 -9.88 -22.74 -6.68
C LYS A 323 -9.50 -21.77 -7.80
N ILE A 324 -9.57 -20.46 -7.53
CA ILE A 324 -9.28 -19.41 -8.50
C ILE A 324 -8.02 -18.61 -8.12
N GLU A 325 -7.24 -19.05 -7.12
CA GLU A 325 -5.95 -18.44 -6.78
C GLU A 325 -4.89 -18.84 -7.82
N LEU A 326 -4.33 -17.88 -8.56
CA LEU A 326 -3.30 -18.14 -9.56
C LEU A 326 -1.94 -18.33 -8.89
N LYS A 327 -1.52 -19.59 -8.77
CA LYS A 327 -0.25 -19.98 -8.13
C LYS A 327 0.91 -20.19 -9.10
N SER A 328 0.60 -20.39 -10.38
CA SER A 328 1.62 -20.66 -11.40
C SER A 328 2.45 -19.41 -11.68
N ARG A 329 3.78 -19.48 -11.51
CA ARG A 329 4.70 -18.38 -11.84
C ARG A 329 4.58 -17.93 -13.30
N LYS A 330 4.54 -18.91 -14.22
CA LYS A 330 4.31 -18.65 -15.66
C LYS A 330 2.94 -18.04 -15.90
N GLY A 331 1.91 -18.55 -15.22
CA GLY A 331 0.56 -18.01 -15.30
C GLY A 331 0.48 -16.54 -14.85
N LEU A 332 1.14 -16.20 -13.73
CA LEU A 332 1.23 -14.82 -13.23
C LEU A 332 1.90 -13.89 -14.23
N MET A 333 3.01 -14.33 -14.84
CA MET A 333 3.70 -13.57 -15.88
C MET A 333 2.82 -13.35 -17.12
N ILE A 334 2.18 -14.40 -17.63
CA ILE A 334 1.27 -14.30 -18.79
C ILE A 334 0.10 -13.37 -18.47
N ALA A 335 -0.53 -13.53 -17.30
CA ALA A 335 -1.64 -12.68 -16.88
C ALA A 335 -1.22 -11.22 -16.66
N THR A 336 0.00 -10.97 -16.17
CA THR A 336 0.52 -9.61 -16.00
C THR A 336 0.79 -8.95 -17.35
N LEU A 337 1.46 -9.66 -18.27
CA LEU A 337 1.75 -9.15 -19.62
C LEU A 337 0.48 -8.93 -20.43
N SER A 338 -0.53 -9.79 -20.32
CA SER A 338 -1.79 -9.63 -21.05
C SER A 338 -2.54 -8.36 -20.64
N ARG A 339 -2.35 -7.86 -19.42
CA ARG A 339 -2.96 -6.58 -19.00
C ARG A 339 -2.48 -5.39 -19.84
N PHE A 340 -1.32 -5.45 -20.50
CA PHE A 340 -0.87 -4.35 -21.38
C PHE A 340 -1.76 -4.15 -22.61
N LEU A 341 -2.61 -5.15 -22.96
CA LEU A 341 -3.67 -4.97 -23.94
C LEU A 341 -4.71 -3.93 -23.50
N LEU A 342 -4.77 -3.59 -22.21
CA LEU A 342 -5.65 -2.53 -21.71
C LEU A 342 -5.26 -1.16 -22.24
N ILE A 343 -3.98 -0.87 -22.48
CA ILE A 343 -3.53 0.44 -23.01
C ILE A 343 -4.26 0.79 -24.32
N PRO A 344 -4.19 -0.04 -25.40
CA PRO A 344 -4.95 0.25 -26.61
C PRO A 344 -6.47 0.22 -26.36
N CYS A 345 -6.99 -0.66 -25.50
CA CYS A 345 -8.42 -0.65 -25.16
C CYS A 345 -8.87 0.70 -24.59
N PHE A 346 -8.15 1.25 -23.60
CA PHE A 346 -8.45 2.55 -23.01
C PHE A 346 -8.35 3.68 -24.04
N TYR A 347 -7.33 3.67 -24.89
CA TYR A 347 -7.17 4.65 -25.97
C TYR A 347 -8.36 4.64 -26.94
N PHE A 348 -8.76 3.47 -27.43
CA PHE A 348 -9.89 3.36 -28.35
C PHE A 348 -11.23 3.68 -27.67
N THR A 349 -11.43 3.26 -26.42
CA THR A 349 -12.65 3.56 -25.68
C THR A 349 -12.79 5.05 -25.38
N ALA A 350 -11.71 5.77 -25.06
CA ALA A 350 -11.79 7.23 -24.87
C ALA A 350 -12.19 7.98 -26.15
N LYS A 351 -11.81 7.46 -27.33
CA LYS A 351 -12.11 8.12 -28.61
C LYS A 351 -13.44 7.72 -29.23
N TYR A 352 -13.85 6.46 -29.04
CA TYR A 352 -14.97 5.87 -29.78
C TYR A 352 -16.01 5.17 -28.88
N GLY A 353 -15.67 4.91 -27.62
CA GLY A 353 -16.53 4.19 -26.69
C GLY A 353 -17.45 5.10 -25.89
N ASP A 354 -18.51 4.50 -25.35
CA ASP A 354 -19.39 5.17 -24.40
C ASP A 354 -18.86 5.11 -22.96
N GLN A 355 -19.54 5.84 -22.07
CA GLN A 355 -19.23 5.88 -20.63
C GLN A 355 -19.29 4.51 -19.95
N GLY A 356 -20.14 3.59 -20.42
CA GLY A 356 -20.30 2.25 -19.86
C GLY A 356 -19.11 1.35 -20.15
N TRP A 357 -18.57 1.40 -21.38
CA TRP A 357 -17.34 0.68 -21.73
C TRP A 357 -16.13 1.13 -20.91
N MET A 358 -16.01 2.44 -20.67
CA MET A 358 -14.94 2.97 -19.82
C MET A 358 -15.08 2.47 -18.38
N ILE A 359 -16.30 2.51 -17.82
CA ILE A 359 -16.57 1.95 -16.48
C ILE A 359 -16.20 0.47 -16.40
N PHE A 360 -16.51 -0.31 -17.44
CA PHE A 360 -16.14 -1.72 -17.52
C PHE A 360 -14.62 -1.92 -17.53
N LEU A 361 -13.89 -1.19 -18.39
CA LEU A 361 -12.43 -1.29 -18.47
C LEU A 361 -11.75 -0.89 -17.16
N VAL A 362 -12.24 0.16 -16.50
CA VAL A 362 -11.72 0.60 -15.19
C VAL A 362 -11.99 -0.43 -14.10
N SER A 363 -13.17 -1.04 -14.11
CA SER A 363 -13.51 -2.14 -13.20
C SER A 363 -12.59 -3.34 -13.41
N PHE A 364 -12.32 -3.70 -14.67
CA PHE A 364 -11.41 -4.78 -15.03
C PHE A 364 -9.96 -4.45 -14.67
N LEU A 365 -9.52 -3.20 -14.83
CA LEU A 365 -8.22 -2.73 -14.39
C LEU A 365 -8.05 -2.90 -12.86
N GLY A 366 -9.06 -2.51 -12.08
CA GLY A 366 -9.09 -2.65 -10.63
C GLY A 366 -9.03 -4.11 -10.18
N ILE A 367 -9.96 -4.95 -10.65
CA ILE A 367 -10.01 -6.36 -10.20
C ILE A 367 -8.72 -7.12 -10.53
N THR A 368 -8.14 -6.91 -11.73
CA THR A 368 -6.90 -7.57 -12.13
C THR A 368 -5.69 -7.04 -11.36
N ASN A 369 -5.65 -5.75 -11.02
CA ASN A 369 -4.60 -5.16 -10.19
C ASN A 369 -4.56 -5.81 -8.81
N GLY A 370 -5.70 -5.80 -8.10
CA GLY A 370 -5.81 -6.32 -6.74
C GLY A 370 -5.54 -7.82 -6.67
N TYR A 371 -6.13 -8.58 -7.61
CA TYR A 371 -5.99 -10.03 -7.67
C TYR A 371 -4.53 -10.46 -7.89
N LEU A 372 -3.87 -9.95 -8.92
CA LEU A 372 -2.50 -10.35 -9.23
C LEU A 372 -1.52 -9.89 -8.15
N THR A 373 -1.71 -8.69 -7.59
CA THR A 373 -0.87 -8.18 -6.50
C THR A 373 -0.87 -9.13 -5.31
N VAL A 374 -2.05 -9.55 -4.84
CA VAL A 374 -2.16 -10.46 -3.68
C VAL A 374 -1.62 -11.85 -4.03
N CYS A 375 -1.86 -12.36 -5.24
CA CYS A 375 -1.28 -13.63 -5.67
C CYS A 375 0.26 -13.60 -5.62
N VAL A 376 0.90 -12.51 -6.05
CA VAL A 376 2.37 -12.37 -5.97
C VAL A 376 2.83 -12.22 -4.51
N MET A 377 2.26 -11.26 -3.76
CA MET A 377 2.66 -10.92 -2.40
C MET A 377 2.51 -12.08 -1.41
N THR A 378 1.56 -12.98 -1.64
CA THR A 378 1.34 -14.16 -0.78
C THR A 378 2.06 -15.42 -1.27
N ALA A 379 2.51 -15.47 -2.53
CA ALA A 379 3.22 -16.61 -3.09
C ALA A 379 4.74 -16.48 -2.92
N ALA A 380 5.31 -15.31 -3.20
CA ALA A 380 6.76 -15.11 -3.28
C ALA A 380 7.51 -15.44 -1.96
N PRO A 381 7.02 -15.05 -0.77
CA PRO A 381 7.72 -15.37 0.49
C PRO A 381 7.67 -16.84 0.93
N LYS A 382 6.85 -17.68 0.29
CA LYS A 382 6.66 -19.07 0.73
C LYS A 382 7.94 -19.89 0.55
N GLY A 383 8.33 -20.59 1.60
CA GLY A 383 9.47 -21.50 1.60
C GLY A 383 10.80 -20.87 2.02
N TYR A 384 10.83 -19.57 2.31
CA TYR A 384 12.00 -18.87 2.85
C TYR A 384 12.01 -18.86 4.38
N LYS A 385 13.21 -18.76 4.97
CA LYS A 385 13.37 -18.52 6.41
C LYS A 385 12.96 -17.09 6.76
N GLY A 386 12.68 -16.80 8.04
CA GLY A 386 12.23 -15.51 8.54
C GLY A 386 13.03 -14.30 8.03
N PRO A 387 14.37 -14.28 8.19
CA PRO A 387 15.21 -13.21 7.65
C PRO A 387 15.11 -13.06 6.13
N GLU A 388 15.11 -14.17 5.39
CA GLU A 388 15.06 -14.18 3.92
C GLU A 388 13.71 -13.69 3.41
N ALA A 389 12.61 -14.15 4.02
CA ALA A 389 11.26 -13.71 3.73
C ALA A 389 11.08 -12.22 4.04
N ASN A 390 11.68 -11.70 5.13
CA ASN A 390 11.64 -10.26 5.43
C ASN A 390 12.36 -9.42 4.36
N ALA A 391 13.59 -9.81 3.99
CA ALA A 391 14.29 -9.14 2.89
C ALA A 391 13.54 -9.24 1.57
N LEU A 392 12.95 -10.39 1.24
CA LEU A 392 12.15 -10.55 0.03
C LEU A 392 10.89 -9.67 0.08
N GLY A 393 10.20 -9.57 1.21
CA GLY A 393 9.09 -8.64 1.39
C GLY A 393 9.47 -7.19 1.11
N ASN A 394 10.67 -6.77 1.54
CA ASN A 394 11.20 -5.45 1.23
C ASN A 394 11.51 -5.27 -0.27
N LEU A 395 12.09 -6.27 -0.93
CA LEU A 395 12.34 -6.23 -2.37
C LEU A 395 11.03 -6.11 -3.17
N LEU A 396 10.00 -6.88 -2.80
CA LEU A 396 8.66 -6.80 -3.41
C LEU A 396 8.07 -5.39 -3.32
N VAL A 397 8.18 -4.73 -2.17
CA VAL A 397 7.73 -3.33 -2.02
C VAL A 397 8.58 -2.38 -2.85
N LEU A 398 9.90 -2.59 -2.92
CA LEU A 398 10.78 -1.77 -3.75
C LEU A 398 10.38 -1.83 -5.23
N PHE A 399 10.12 -3.01 -5.78
CA PHE A 399 9.66 -3.17 -7.17
C PHE A 399 8.25 -2.65 -7.40
N LEU A 400 7.36 -2.80 -6.41
CA LEU A 400 6.04 -2.18 -6.42
C LEU A 400 6.15 -0.65 -6.53
N LEU A 401 6.94 0.00 -5.66
CA LEU A 401 7.12 1.46 -5.69
C LEU A 401 7.85 1.93 -6.95
N ALA A 402 8.82 1.17 -7.45
CA ALA A 402 9.47 1.45 -8.73
C ALA A 402 8.46 1.40 -9.89
N GLY A 403 7.55 0.42 -9.86
CA GLY A 403 6.47 0.30 -10.84
C GLY A 403 5.50 1.47 -10.77
N ILE A 404 5.13 1.90 -9.55
CA ILE A 404 4.30 3.10 -9.34
C ILE A 404 4.99 4.34 -9.89
N PHE A 405 6.26 4.58 -9.57
CA PHE A 405 7.01 5.74 -10.05
C PHE A 405 7.09 5.78 -11.58
N SER A 406 7.45 4.66 -12.21
CA SER A 406 7.47 4.54 -13.67
C SER A 406 6.08 4.73 -14.28
N GLY A 407 5.03 4.15 -13.68
CA GLY A 407 3.65 4.31 -14.15
C GLY A 407 3.19 5.76 -14.10
N VAL A 408 3.41 6.46 -12.98
CA VAL A 408 3.10 7.88 -12.83
C VAL A 408 3.84 8.74 -13.86
N ALA A 409 5.10 8.42 -14.18
CA ALA A 409 5.83 9.13 -15.24
C ALA A 409 5.21 8.88 -16.63
N LEU A 410 4.79 7.64 -16.91
CA LEU A 410 4.17 7.26 -18.18
C LEU A 410 2.74 7.82 -18.35
N ASP A 411 2.02 8.10 -17.26
CA ASP A 411 0.69 8.72 -17.29
C ASP A 411 0.69 10.09 -18.00
N TRP A 412 1.82 10.80 -18.00
CA TRP A 412 1.98 12.05 -18.74
C TRP A 412 1.96 11.88 -20.25
N LEU A 413 2.26 10.69 -20.77
CA LEU A 413 2.25 10.43 -22.21
C LEU A 413 0.85 10.55 -22.81
N TRP A 414 -0.21 10.34 -22.02
CA TRP A 414 -1.60 10.53 -22.46
C TRP A 414 -1.96 11.98 -22.79
N ILE A 415 -1.17 12.94 -22.31
CA ILE A 415 -1.35 14.35 -22.63
C ILE A 415 -0.79 14.68 -24.01
N ILE A 416 0.22 13.94 -24.49
CA ILE A 416 0.90 14.23 -25.75
C ILE A 416 -0.10 14.12 -26.91
N GLY A 417 -0.26 15.22 -27.65
CA GLY A 417 -1.19 15.31 -28.79
C GLY A 417 -2.57 15.87 -28.47
N ASN A 418 -2.90 16.12 -27.19
CA ASN A 418 -4.08 16.88 -26.79
C ASN A 418 -3.71 18.37 -26.70
N GLY A 419 -4.00 19.12 -27.76
CA GLY A 419 -3.44 20.47 -27.98
C GLY A 419 -3.96 21.59 -27.07
N LYS A 420 -5.00 21.37 -26.26
CA LYS A 420 -5.50 22.33 -25.26
C LYS A 420 -6.13 21.60 -24.07
N PHE A 421 -5.81 22.09 -22.88
CA PHE A 421 -6.62 21.94 -21.68
C PHE A 421 -7.65 23.07 -21.62
#